data_AF-K9RLL6-F1
#
_entry.id   AF-K9RLL6-F1
#
_cell.length_a   1.000
_cell.length_b   1.000
_cell.length_c   1.000
_cell.angle_alpha   90.00
_cell.angle_beta   90.00
_cell.angle_gamma   90.00
#
_symmetry.space_group_name_H-M   'P 1'
#
loop_
_entity.id
_entity.type
_entity.pdbx_description
1 polymer ?
#
loop_
_entity_poly.entity_id
_entity_poly.type
_entity_poly.pdbx_seq_one_letter_code
_entity_poly.pdbx_strand_id
1 'polypeptide(L)'
;MGNDRLVGGDGNDTLDGYGASYYFALGNTSRSHESDTLTGGHGADVFVLGSKDFNNYKSYYLGDGHATITDFDRHEGDKIQVLGSSSDYHLSHENLSGDGSLDTLIKSNGDLIAVVEDNTHINFHQDFTFV
;
A
#
# COMPACT_ATOMS: atom_id res chain seq x y z
N MET A 1 -10.32 10.14 4.94
CA MET A 1 -9.83 10.42 6.31
C MET A 1 -10.74 9.75 7.30
N GLY A 2 -10.60 8.44 7.35
CA GLY A 2 -11.15 7.49 8.28
C GLY A 2 -10.42 6.16 8.03
N ASN A 3 -10.09 5.43 9.08
CA ASN A 3 -9.46 4.12 8.91
C ASN A 3 -10.45 3.18 8.22
N ASP A 4 -10.14 2.77 7.01
CA ASP A 4 -11.04 1.96 6.18
C ASP A 4 -10.61 0.49 6.17
N ARG A 5 -11.59 -0.41 5.97
CA ARG A 5 -11.35 -1.83 5.73
C ARG A 5 -11.90 -2.20 4.36
N LEU A 6 -11.02 -2.51 3.41
CA LEU A 6 -11.37 -2.91 2.06
C LEU A 6 -11.14 -4.41 1.90
N VAL A 7 -12.10 -5.07 1.25
CA VAL A 7 -12.03 -6.50 0.92
C VAL A 7 -12.43 -6.66 -0.55
N GLY A 8 -11.55 -7.22 -1.39
CA GLY A 8 -11.80 -7.47 -2.82
C GLY A 8 -12.77 -8.64 -3.03
N GLY A 9 -12.38 -9.81 -2.52
CA GLY A 9 -13.18 -11.03 -2.60
C GLY A 9 -12.64 -11.98 -3.67
N ASP A 10 -13.51 -12.54 -4.51
CA ASP A 10 -13.07 -13.39 -5.61
C ASP A 10 -12.88 -12.56 -6.88
N GLY A 11 -11.73 -12.68 -7.54
CA GLY A 11 -11.42 -12.02 -8.80
C GLY A 11 -10.14 -11.20 -8.73
N ASN A 12 -9.88 -10.43 -9.78
CA ASN A 12 -8.74 -9.51 -9.80
C ASN A 12 -9.25 -8.12 -9.42
N ASP A 13 -9.01 -7.72 -8.19
CA ASP A 13 -9.51 -6.48 -7.62
C ASP A 13 -8.45 -5.38 -7.58
N THR A 14 -8.91 -4.14 -7.41
CA THR A 14 -8.05 -2.97 -7.18
C THR A 14 -8.50 -2.29 -5.91
N LEU A 15 -7.66 -2.34 -4.89
CA LEU A 15 -7.94 -1.84 -3.55
C LEU A 15 -7.21 -0.51 -3.35
N ASP A 16 -7.96 0.58 -3.41
CA ASP A 16 -7.49 1.96 -3.15
C ASP A 16 -8.16 2.49 -1.87
N GLY A 17 -7.48 2.31 -0.74
CA GLY A 17 -7.95 2.74 0.59
C GLY A 17 -8.03 4.25 0.78
N TYR A 18 -7.24 5.01 0.01
CA TYR A 18 -7.28 6.47 0.07
C TYR A 18 -8.57 7.03 -0.58
N GLY A 19 -9.17 6.25 -1.48
CA GLY A 19 -10.38 6.58 -2.21
C GLY A 19 -10.15 7.65 -3.28
N ALA A 20 -10.94 7.59 -4.35
CA ALA A 20 -10.95 8.56 -5.46
C ALA A 20 -11.51 9.95 -5.07
N SER A 21 -11.32 10.39 -3.84
CA SER A 21 -11.71 11.72 -3.40
C SER A 21 -10.82 12.75 -4.10
N TYR A 22 -11.33 13.26 -5.22
CA TYR A 22 -10.87 14.38 -6.07
C TYR A 22 -10.66 15.72 -5.32
N TYR A 23 -10.36 15.69 -4.03
CA TYR A 23 -10.01 16.88 -3.28
C TYR A 23 -8.54 17.21 -3.50
N PHE A 24 -8.35 18.02 -4.55
CA PHE A 24 -7.25 18.96 -4.71
C PHE A 24 -6.78 19.48 -3.35
N ALA A 25 -5.54 19.16 -3.00
CA ALA A 25 -4.77 20.05 -2.17
C ALA A 25 -3.40 20.20 -2.82
N LEU A 26 -3.34 21.11 -3.80
CA LEU A 26 -2.13 21.80 -4.17
C LEU A 26 -1.41 22.23 -2.87
N GLY A 27 -0.29 21.59 -2.57
CA GLY A 27 0.63 22.05 -1.53
C GLY A 27 0.24 21.80 -0.07
N ASN A 28 -0.73 20.95 0.26
CA ASN A 28 -0.85 20.48 1.65
C ASN A 28 -0.29 19.08 1.79
N THR A 29 0.89 19.00 2.39
CA THR A 29 1.45 17.83 3.07
C THR A 29 0.56 17.49 4.28
N SER A 30 -0.72 17.19 4.06
CA SER A 30 -1.56 16.65 5.11
C SER A 30 -1.03 15.27 5.42
N ARG A 31 -0.10 15.21 6.37
CA ARG A 31 0.34 13.98 7.04
C ARG A 31 -0.94 13.25 7.44
N SER A 32 -1.29 12.19 6.74
CA SER A 32 -2.49 11.42 7.01
C SER A 32 -2.24 10.59 8.25
N HIS A 33 -3.14 10.66 9.22
CA HIS A 33 -3.18 9.74 10.36
C HIS A 33 -4.05 8.50 10.05
N GLU A 34 -4.39 8.31 8.77
CA GLU A 34 -5.30 7.28 8.28
C GLU A 34 -4.56 5.97 8.11
N SER A 35 -5.09 4.91 8.70
CA SER A 35 -4.54 3.56 8.56
C SER A 35 -5.62 2.63 8.07
N ASP A 36 -5.39 2.03 6.90
CA ASP A 36 -6.38 1.20 6.22
C ASP A 36 -5.95 -0.27 6.26
N THR A 37 -6.93 -1.18 6.28
CA THR A 37 -6.69 -2.62 6.16
C THR A 37 -7.21 -3.10 4.81
N LEU A 38 -6.34 -3.66 3.99
CA LEU A 38 -6.63 -4.11 2.63
C LEU A 38 -6.48 -5.63 2.56
N THR A 39 -7.56 -6.31 2.16
CA THR A 39 -7.61 -7.76 1.96
C THR A 39 -8.04 -8.05 0.53
N GLY A 40 -7.13 -8.56 -0.31
CA GLY A 40 -7.40 -8.83 -1.72
C GLY A 40 -8.47 -9.91 -1.89
N GLY A 41 -8.27 -11.05 -1.24
CA GLY A 41 -9.04 -12.26 -1.43
C GLY A 41 -8.34 -13.20 -2.42
N HIS A 42 -9.08 -13.82 -3.33
CA HIS A 42 -8.53 -14.75 -4.31
C HIS A 42 -8.42 -14.10 -5.68
N GLY A 43 -7.21 -14.07 -6.25
CA GLY A 43 -6.96 -13.60 -7.61
C GLY A 43 -5.75 -12.68 -7.68
N ALA A 44 -5.57 -12.03 -8.83
CA ALA A 44 -4.44 -11.11 -9.03
C ALA A 44 -4.84 -9.69 -8.64
N ASP A 45 -4.63 -9.33 -7.38
CA ASP A 45 -5.11 -8.07 -6.81
C ASP A 45 -4.07 -6.95 -6.89
N VAL A 46 -4.56 -5.71 -6.89
CA VAL A 46 -3.70 -4.51 -6.89
C VAL A 46 -3.97 -3.66 -5.66
N PHE A 47 -3.00 -3.59 -4.76
CA PHE A 47 -3.02 -2.75 -3.57
C PHE A 47 -2.41 -1.38 -3.90
N VAL A 48 -3.24 -0.34 -3.96
CA VAL A 48 -2.86 1.00 -4.40
C VAL A 48 -2.40 1.85 -3.22
N LEU A 49 -1.10 2.12 -3.14
CA LEU A 49 -0.46 2.98 -2.12
C LEU A 49 0.04 4.31 -2.71
N GLY A 50 -0.18 4.51 -3.99
CA GLY A 50 0.06 5.75 -4.70
C GLY A 50 -0.50 5.66 -6.11
N SER A 51 -0.91 6.79 -6.64
CA SER A 51 -1.54 6.86 -7.97
C SER A 51 -1.03 8.04 -8.78
N LYS A 52 -1.09 7.86 -10.09
CA LYS A 52 -0.86 8.87 -11.09
C LYS A 52 -2.07 8.90 -12.01
N ASP A 53 -2.99 9.82 -11.76
CA ASP A 53 -4.17 9.99 -12.60
C ASP A 53 -4.21 11.38 -13.25
N PHE A 54 -4.25 11.39 -14.59
CA PHE A 54 -4.25 12.49 -15.57
C PHE A 54 -3.24 13.64 -15.42
N ASN A 55 -2.92 14.11 -14.20
CA ASN A 55 -1.82 15.02 -13.81
C ASN A 55 -1.60 15.06 -12.27
N ASN A 56 -2.32 14.25 -11.50
CA ASN A 56 -2.23 14.20 -10.05
C ASN A 56 -1.29 13.07 -9.65
N TYR A 57 -0.13 13.46 -9.11
CA TYR A 57 0.83 12.56 -8.50
C TYR A 57 0.56 12.53 -7.01
N LYS A 58 0.16 11.38 -6.48
CA LYS A 58 -0.16 11.27 -5.07
C LYS A 58 0.39 9.99 -4.47
N SER A 59 1.35 10.14 -3.58
CA SER A 59 1.70 9.11 -2.60
C SER A 59 0.67 9.12 -1.48
N TYR A 60 0.22 7.95 -1.06
CA TYR A 60 -0.69 7.80 0.07
C TYR A 60 0.10 7.53 1.35
N TYR A 61 -0.57 7.65 2.50
CA TYR A 61 -0.01 7.30 3.80
C TYR A 61 1.30 8.03 4.17
N LEU A 62 1.43 9.30 3.76
CA LEU A 62 2.53 10.15 4.22
C LEU A 62 2.25 10.63 5.63
N GLY A 63 3.23 10.60 6.53
CA GLY A 63 3.06 10.95 7.94
C GLY A 63 2.87 9.75 8.87
N ASP A 64 1.81 9.77 9.69
CA ASP A 64 1.68 8.83 10.82
C ASP A 64 0.74 7.64 10.53
N GLY A 65 0.12 7.61 9.35
CA GLY A 65 -0.77 6.56 8.88
C GLY A 65 -0.09 5.59 7.92
N HIS A 66 -0.63 4.38 7.74
CA HIS A 66 -0.10 3.34 6.85
C HIS A 66 -1.19 2.36 6.41
N ALA A 67 -1.00 1.69 5.28
CA ALA A 67 -1.85 0.54 4.91
C ALA A 67 -1.33 -0.75 5.58
N THR A 68 -2.24 -1.64 5.96
CA THR A 68 -1.95 -3.03 6.32
C THR A 68 -2.54 -3.93 5.24
N ILE A 69 -1.69 -4.68 4.54
CA ILE A 69 -2.09 -5.65 3.52
C ILE A 69 -2.04 -7.04 4.15
N THR A 70 -3.18 -7.72 4.22
CA THR A 70 -3.35 -8.90 5.09
C THR A 70 -3.08 -10.24 4.41
N ASP A 71 -3.11 -10.30 3.07
CA ASP A 71 -3.19 -11.56 2.33
C ASP A 71 -2.42 -11.56 1.00
N PHE A 72 -1.39 -10.72 0.88
CA PHE A 72 -0.62 -10.61 -0.36
C PHE A 72 -0.04 -11.97 -0.82
N ASP A 73 -0.44 -12.42 -2.01
CA ASP A 73 0.10 -13.61 -2.67
C ASP A 73 0.52 -13.36 -4.13
N ARG A 74 1.84 -13.23 -4.30
CA ARG A 74 2.46 -13.12 -5.63
C ARG A 74 2.20 -14.30 -6.57
N HIS A 75 1.82 -15.47 -6.06
CA HIS A 75 1.53 -16.63 -6.89
C HIS A 75 0.17 -16.49 -7.58
N GLU A 76 -0.76 -15.74 -6.98
CA GLU A 76 -2.04 -15.41 -7.59
C GLU A 76 -1.90 -14.23 -8.57
N GLY A 77 -0.89 -13.39 -8.36
CA GLY A 77 -0.49 -12.34 -9.29
C GLY A 77 -0.49 -10.94 -8.68
N ASP A 78 -0.63 -10.85 -7.37
CA ASP A 78 -0.77 -9.61 -6.64
C ASP A 78 0.33 -8.60 -6.92
N LYS A 79 -0.06 -7.32 -6.89
CA LYS A 79 0.82 -6.17 -7.06
C LYS A 79 0.57 -5.10 -6.02
N ILE A 80 1.66 -4.46 -5.62
CA ILE A 80 1.65 -3.25 -4.82
C ILE A 80 1.96 -2.08 -5.75
N GLN A 81 1.00 -1.19 -5.95
CA GLN A 81 1.19 0.01 -6.77
C GLN A 81 1.69 1.16 -5.91
N VAL A 82 2.79 1.79 -6.33
CA VAL A 82 3.36 2.97 -5.67
C VAL A 82 3.77 4.02 -6.70
N LEU A 83 3.78 5.28 -6.29
CA LEU A 83 4.25 6.38 -7.12
C LEU A 83 5.78 6.43 -7.16
N GLY A 84 6.38 6.70 -8.33
CA GLY A 84 7.82 6.99 -8.44
C GLY A 84 8.65 5.80 -8.89
N SER A 85 9.67 5.43 -8.14
CA SER A 85 10.64 4.39 -8.50
C SER A 85 11.11 3.60 -7.28
N SER A 86 11.73 2.43 -7.49
CA SER A 86 12.20 1.60 -6.38
C SER A 86 13.22 2.28 -5.47
N SER A 87 13.97 3.27 -5.96
CA SER A 87 14.92 4.03 -5.15
C SER A 87 14.26 4.98 -4.14
N ASP A 88 12.97 5.27 -4.32
CA ASP A 88 12.20 6.14 -3.41
C ASP A 88 11.70 5.38 -2.18
N TYR A 89 11.89 4.05 -2.16
CA TYR A 89 11.36 3.15 -1.14
C TYR A 89 12.46 2.29 -0.52
N HIS A 90 12.21 1.90 0.73
CA HIS A 90 13.04 0.94 1.46
C HIS A 90 12.15 -0.14 2.08
N LEU A 91 12.62 -1.38 2.00
CA LEU A 91 11.99 -2.52 2.68
C LEU A 91 12.75 -2.82 3.97
N SER A 92 12.01 -3.09 5.04
CA SER A 92 12.54 -3.56 6.32
C SER A 92 11.59 -4.58 6.95
N HIS A 93 12.05 -5.33 7.95
CA HIS A 93 11.24 -6.37 8.58
C HIS A 93 11.11 -6.14 10.08
N GLU A 94 9.87 -6.18 10.55
CA GLU A 94 9.48 -6.07 11.95
C GLU A 94 8.14 -6.80 12.12
N ASN A 95 7.81 -7.24 13.31
CA ASN A 95 6.51 -7.82 13.62
C ASN A 95 5.61 -6.70 14.19
N LEU A 96 4.66 -6.25 13.38
CA LEU A 96 3.73 -5.16 13.67
C LEU A 96 2.26 -5.60 13.59
N SER A 97 1.92 -6.61 12.79
CA SER A 97 0.57 -7.16 12.68
C SER A 97 0.56 -8.69 12.57
N GLY A 98 -0.60 -9.30 12.33
CA GLY A 98 -0.69 -10.76 12.13
C GLY A 98 -0.45 -11.64 13.36
N ASP A 99 0.11 -12.84 13.10
CA ASP A 99 0.22 -13.93 14.07
C ASP A 99 1.55 -13.99 14.83
N GLY A 100 2.40 -12.99 14.60
CA GLY A 100 3.69 -12.84 15.24
C GLY A 100 4.88 -13.22 14.36
N SER A 101 4.63 -13.56 13.09
CA SER A 101 5.66 -13.65 12.07
C SER A 101 6.21 -12.25 11.71
N LEU A 102 7.29 -12.20 10.93
CA LEU A 102 7.86 -10.92 10.50
C LEU A 102 7.09 -10.39 9.28
N ASP A 103 6.77 -9.10 9.32
CA ASP A 103 6.13 -8.39 8.22
C ASP A 103 7.17 -7.75 7.30
N THR A 104 6.75 -7.35 6.09
CA THR A 104 7.52 -6.38 5.30
C THR A 104 6.95 -4.98 5.46
N LEU A 105 7.77 -4.08 5.97
CA LEU A 105 7.48 -2.66 6.06
C LEU A 105 8.00 -1.96 4.81
N ILE A 106 7.11 -1.24 4.12
CA ILE A 106 7.41 -0.41 2.96
C ILE A 106 7.51 1.04 3.44
N LYS A 107 8.69 1.64 3.34
CA LYS A 107 8.97 2.99 3.84
C LYS A 107 9.39 3.93 2.72
N SER A 108 8.98 5.19 2.79
CA SER A 108 9.44 6.25 1.89
C SER A 108 9.72 7.53 2.66
N ASN A 109 10.90 8.14 2.45
CA ASN A 109 11.33 9.38 3.11
C ASN A 109 11.18 9.40 4.65
N GLY A 110 11.28 8.22 5.29
CA GLY A 110 11.15 8.07 6.75
C GLY A 110 9.72 7.77 7.24
N ASP A 111 8.72 7.89 6.37
CA ASP A 111 7.33 7.52 6.68
C ASP A 111 7.10 6.02 6.37
N LEU A 112 6.28 5.36 7.21
CA LEU A 112 5.81 4.00 6.97
C LEU A 112 4.59 4.07 6.05
N ILE A 113 4.71 3.56 4.83
CA ILE A 113 3.65 3.62 3.83
C ILE A 113 2.72 2.41 3.96
N ALA A 114 3.29 1.22 4.16
CA ALA A 114 2.52 0.01 4.35
C ALA A 114 3.26 -1.08 5.13
N VAL A 115 2.48 -1.98 5.71
CA VAL A 115 2.88 -3.25 6.30
C VAL A 115 2.26 -4.36 5.46
N VAL A 116 3.07 -5.28 4.95
CA VAL A 116 2.61 -6.53 4.34
C VAL A 116 2.74 -7.62 5.39
N GLU A 117 1.59 -8.07 5.89
CA GLU A 117 1.48 -8.96 7.04
C GLU A 117 2.10 -10.33 6.75
N ASP A 118 2.86 -10.84 7.71
CA ASP A 118 3.42 -12.19 7.77
C ASP A 118 4.22 -12.61 6.51
N ASN A 119 4.77 -11.64 5.77
CA ASN A 119 5.48 -11.86 4.52
C ASN A 119 6.79 -11.09 4.44
N THR A 120 7.92 -11.79 4.42
CA THR A 120 9.28 -11.21 4.28
C THR A 120 9.88 -11.34 2.88
N HIS A 121 9.15 -11.84 1.88
CA HIS A 121 9.67 -12.14 0.54
C HIS A 121 9.33 -11.07 -0.50
N ILE A 122 8.72 -9.99 -0.06
CA ILE A 122 8.37 -8.82 -0.87
C ILE A 122 9.63 -8.20 -1.48
N ASN A 123 9.60 -7.95 -2.79
CA ASN A 123 10.69 -7.28 -3.49
C ASN A 123 10.23 -6.42 -4.68
N PHE A 124 10.97 -5.35 -4.92
CA PHE A 124 10.64 -4.34 -5.91
C PHE A 124 10.57 -4.83 -7.36
N HIS A 125 11.30 -5.88 -7.71
CA HIS A 125 11.34 -6.34 -9.11
C HIS A 125 10.09 -7.14 -9.49
N GLN A 126 9.48 -7.82 -8.53
CA GLN A 126 8.41 -8.79 -8.78
C GLN A 126 7.06 -8.31 -8.28
N ASP A 127 6.99 -7.60 -7.14
CA ASP A 127 5.72 -7.33 -6.48
C ASP A 127 5.20 -5.92 -6.74
N PHE A 128 6.04 -5.02 -7.26
CA PHE A 128 5.70 -3.61 -7.37
C PHE A 128 5.36 -3.20 -8.80
N THR A 129 4.36 -2.33 -8.90
CA THR A 129 4.07 -1.53 -10.08
C THR A 129 4.36 -0.07 -9.74
N PHE A 130 5.34 0.52 -10.42
CA PHE A 130 5.72 1.92 -10.24
C PHE A 130 5.03 2.80 -11.28
N VAL A 131 4.36 3.88 -10.85
CA VAL A 131 3.58 4.80 -11.72
C VAL A 131 4.06 6.25 -11.69
#